data_AF-H9UIR5-F1
#
_entry.id   AF-H9UIR5-F1
#
_cell.length_a   1.000
_cell.length_b   1.000
_cell.length_c   1.000
_cell.angle_alpha   90.00
_cell.angle_beta   90.00
_cell.angle_gamma   90.00
#
_symmetry.space_group_name_H-M   'P 1'
#
loop_
_entity.id
_entity.type
_entity.pdbx_description
1 polymer ?
#
loop_
_entity_poly.entity_id
_entity_poly.type
_entity_poly.pdbx_seq_one_letter_code
_entity_poly.pdbx_strand_id
1 'polypeptide(L)'
;MRKVDGMVLVGTAKICLLISALFLFSFGVVQATEYHRVTVVIEPGSSYRTTKWFGIFPVRLTPQMAVWIETAEGEMANVVYSSQSTVENRWRGADERSEALPVFNSRRGTVDAVGSATPRGDSTINLNEMISFQPGTYSIYAEVNKSFDYNDAYPEERTGVNGQPSLIYKAVIEITNARRSQHIRLTPFGTGAVDGADGAIRPGLQELTTALDILDSIEVHFSSE
;
A
#
# COMPACT_ATOMS: atom_id res chain seq x y z
N MET A 1 62.29 13.66 -82.39
CA MET A 1 61.39 12.56 -82.81
C MET A 1 60.75 11.98 -81.54
N ARG A 2 59.42 12.12 -81.42
CA ARG A 2 58.42 11.35 -80.61
C ARG A 2 58.70 11.08 -79.10
N LYS A 3 57.87 11.61 -78.16
CA LYS A 3 56.57 11.06 -77.62
C LYS A 3 56.79 9.78 -76.77
N VAL A 4 56.16 9.49 -75.63
CA VAL A 4 55.12 10.14 -74.78
C VAL A 4 54.87 9.23 -73.54
N ASP A 5 54.33 9.81 -72.45
CA ASP A 5 53.50 9.28 -71.33
C ASP A 5 53.96 8.05 -70.52
N GLY A 6 53.60 7.82 -69.25
CA GLY A 6 52.58 8.36 -68.35
C GLY A 6 52.49 7.51 -67.07
N MET A 7 51.79 8.04 -66.06
CA MET A 7 51.71 7.65 -64.64
C MET A 7 50.64 6.57 -64.31
N VAL A 8 50.64 6.11 -63.03
CA VAL A 8 49.54 5.54 -62.17
C VAL A 8 49.81 4.08 -61.75
N LEU A 9 49.60 3.53 -60.54
CA LEU A 9 49.45 3.89 -59.09
C LEU A 9 49.19 2.54 -58.35
N VAL A 10 49.06 2.54 -57.01
CA VAL A 10 48.53 1.49 -56.07
C VAL A 10 49.60 0.62 -55.39
N GLY A 11 49.66 0.39 -54.07
CA GLY A 11 48.83 0.70 -52.88
C GLY A 11 49.64 0.48 -51.57
N THR A 12 49.39 1.22 -50.48
CA THR A 12 48.69 0.81 -49.22
C THR A 12 49.30 -0.43 -48.50
N ALA A 13 49.56 -0.51 -47.19
CA ALA A 13 49.14 0.24 -46.01
C ALA A 13 50.05 -0.08 -44.79
N LYS A 14 50.15 0.87 -43.85
CA LYS A 14 50.59 0.69 -42.45
C LYS A 14 49.44 0.08 -41.65
N ILE A 15 49.68 -0.91 -40.78
CA ILE A 15 48.75 -1.29 -39.72
C ILE A 15 49.54 -1.48 -38.42
N CYS A 16 49.52 -0.48 -37.55
CA CYS A 16 49.81 -0.62 -36.12
C CYS A 16 48.55 -1.16 -35.43
N LEU A 17 48.71 -2.23 -34.65
CA LEU A 17 47.69 -2.70 -33.71
C LEU A 17 47.54 -1.66 -32.59
N LEU A 18 46.36 -1.05 -32.49
CA LEU A 18 45.90 -0.31 -31.32
C LEU A 18 44.75 -1.11 -30.72
N ILE A 19 45.01 -1.75 -29.57
CA ILE A 19 44.00 -2.45 -28.78
C ILE A 19 43.20 -1.37 -28.06
N SER A 20 42.03 -1.03 -28.59
CA SER A 20 41.03 -0.23 -27.88
C SER A 20 40.28 -1.14 -26.90
N ALA A 21 40.69 -1.10 -25.63
CA ALA A 21 39.89 -1.63 -24.54
C ALA A 21 38.62 -0.78 -24.40
N LEU A 22 37.52 -1.26 -24.97
CA LEU A 22 36.20 -0.66 -24.81
C LEU A 22 35.69 -1.00 -23.41
N PHE A 23 36.04 -0.18 -22.42
CA PHE A 23 35.37 -0.19 -21.13
C PHE A 23 33.94 0.33 -21.37
N LEU A 24 32.99 -0.58 -21.53
CA LEU A 24 31.57 -0.28 -21.38
C LEU A 24 31.33 0.05 -19.90
N PHE A 25 31.57 1.31 -19.53
CA PHE A 25 30.99 1.86 -18.31
C PHE A 25 29.48 1.92 -18.56
N SER A 26 28.75 0.90 -18.11
CA SER A 26 27.33 1.08 -17.85
C SER A 26 27.25 2.10 -16.72
N PHE A 27 27.11 3.38 -17.06
CA PHE A 27 26.56 4.34 -16.12
C PHE A 27 25.15 3.85 -15.82
N GLY A 28 25.02 3.06 -14.76
CA GLY A 28 23.73 2.92 -14.11
C GLY A 28 23.31 4.34 -13.75
N VAL A 29 22.27 4.84 -14.42
CA VAL A 29 21.65 6.09 -14.02
C VAL A 29 21.15 5.82 -12.61
N VAL A 30 21.88 6.34 -11.61
CA VAL A 30 21.38 6.39 -10.25
C VAL A 30 20.19 7.33 -10.32
N GLN A 31 18.99 6.75 -10.41
CA GLN A 31 17.74 7.49 -10.29
C GLN A 31 17.78 8.16 -8.92
N ALA A 32 17.60 9.49 -8.88
CA ALA A 32 17.54 10.20 -7.63
C ALA A 32 16.30 9.70 -6.86
N THR A 33 16.53 9.25 -5.63
CA THR A 33 15.44 8.92 -4.71
C THR A 33 14.67 10.20 -4.39
N GLU A 34 13.42 10.29 -4.83
CA GLU A 34 12.56 11.43 -4.53
C GLU A 34 11.69 11.13 -3.31
N TYR A 35 11.68 12.06 -2.36
CA TYR A 35 10.80 12.01 -1.21
C TYR A 35 9.44 12.59 -1.58
N HIS A 36 8.40 11.83 -1.26
CA HIS A 36 7.02 12.21 -1.48
C HIS A 36 6.31 12.32 -0.14
N ARG A 37 5.57 13.41 0.04
CA ARG A 37 4.55 13.50 1.07
C ARG A 37 3.37 12.64 0.66
N VAL A 38 3.00 11.70 1.51
CA VAL A 38 1.84 10.84 1.35
C VAL A 38 0.83 11.23 2.40
N THR A 39 -0.30 11.78 1.95
CA THR A 39 -1.44 12.12 2.79
C THR A 39 -2.56 11.13 2.56
N VAL A 40 -2.93 10.35 3.58
CA VAL A 40 -4.12 9.48 3.52
C VAL A 40 -5.27 10.17 4.24
N VAL A 41 -6.41 10.24 3.57
CA VAL A 41 -7.65 10.88 3.99
C VAL A 41 -8.72 9.78 4.07
N ILE A 42 -9.21 9.48 5.28
CA ILE A 42 -10.26 8.47 5.50
C ILE A 42 -11.53 9.16 5.98
N GLU A 43 -12.62 9.00 5.24
CA GLU A 43 -13.94 9.50 5.62
C GLU A 43 -14.79 8.36 6.22
N PRO A 44 -15.17 8.46 7.51
CA PRO A 44 -16.04 7.50 8.17
C PRO A 44 -17.40 7.38 7.47
N GLY A 45 -17.84 6.15 7.20
CA GLY A 45 -19.17 5.89 6.66
C GLY A 45 -20.23 5.65 7.73
N SER A 46 -21.46 5.38 7.28
CA SER A 46 -22.62 5.19 8.16
C SER A 46 -22.47 4.04 9.17
N SER A 47 -21.65 3.04 8.84
CA SER A 47 -21.37 1.86 9.68
C SER A 47 -20.04 1.95 10.43
N TYR A 48 -19.35 3.11 10.41
CA TYR A 48 -18.05 3.28 11.08
C TYR A 48 -18.12 3.04 12.59
N ARG A 49 -19.17 3.56 13.24
CA ARG A 49 -19.34 3.42 14.69
C ARG A 49 -20.64 2.73 15.02
N THR A 50 -20.55 1.67 15.79
CA THR A 50 -21.71 0.96 16.35
C THR A 50 -21.61 0.93 17.88
N THR A 51 -22.75 0.73 18.55
CA THR A 51 -22.79 0.54 20.01
C THR A 51 -23.33 -0.84 20.31
N LYS A 52 -22.54 -1.69 20.95
CA LYS A 52 -22.97 -2.99 21.45
C LYS A 52 -23.13 -2.92 22.97
N TRP A 53 -24.23 -3.46 23.48
CA TRP A 53 -24.52 -3.50 24.91
C TRP A 53 -24.03 -4.82 25.50
N PHE A 54 -23.14 -4.75 26.47
CA PHE A 54 -22.70 -5.88 27.27
C PHE A 54 -23.38 -5.78 28.64
N GLY A 55 -24.57 -6.36 28.74
CA GLY A 55 -25.46 -6.12 29.87
C GLY A 55 -25.87 -4.65 29.94
N ILE A 56 -25.55 -3.98 31.05
CA ILE A 56 -25.85 -2.55 31.27
C ILE A 56 -24.76 -1.60 30.75
N PHE A 57 -23.64 -2.14 30.24
CA PHE A 57 -22.50 -1.33 29.81
C PHE A 57 -22.51 -1.17 28.28
N PRO A 58 -22.73 0.06 27.75
CA PRO A 58 -22.61 0.31 26.33
C PRO A 58 -21.12 0.42 25.95
N VAL A 59 -20.71 -0.34 24.94
CA VAL A 59 -19.36 -0.28 24.36
C VAL A 59 -19.47 0.26 22.94
N ARG A 60 -18.72 1.32 22.66
CA ARG A 60 -18.59 1.87 21.30
C ARG A 60 -17.53 1.07 20.56
N LEU A 61 -17.90 0.57 19.38
CA LEU A 61 -17.03 -0.18 18.49
C LEU A 61 -16.70 0.71 17.29
N THR A 62 -15.41 0.74 16.93
CA THR A 62 -14.87 1.40 15.73
C THR A 62 -14.00 0.41 14.99
N PRO A 63 -13.82 0.55 13.66
CA PRO A 63 -12.98 -0.37 12.91
C PRO A 63 -11.51 -0.28 13.35
N GLN A 64 -10.83 -1.40 13.22
CA GLN A 64 -9.38 -1.45 13.08
C GLN A 64 -9.02 -1.30 11.60
N MET A 65 -7.89 -0.66 11.33
CA MET A 65 -7.48 -0.35 9.97
C MET A 65 -5.96 -0.37 9.82
N ALA A 66 -5.48 -0.73 8.63
CA ALA A 66 -4.10 -0.54 8.21
C ALA A 66 -4.05 -0.04 6.77
N VAL A 67 -3.03 0.78 6.46
CA VAL A 67 -2.75 1.29 5.13
C VAL A 67 -1.26 1.06 4.84
N TRP A 68 -0.97 0.39 3.73
CA TRP A 68 0.40 0.06 3.34
C TRP A 68 0.58 0.16 1.83
N ILE A 69 1.84 0.14 1.41
CA ILE A 69 2.25 0.26 0.01
C ILE A 69 3.10 -0.95 -0.34
N GLU A 70 2.80 -1.58 -1.47
CA GLU A 70 3.58 -2.66 -2.06
C GLU A 70 4.16 -2.24 -3.41
N THR A 71 5.31 -2.80 -3.77
CA THR A 71 5.89 -2.70 -5.12
C THR A 71 5.03 -3.47 -6.13
N ALA A 72 5.35 -3.35 -7.43
CA ALA A 72 4.69 -4.12 -8.48
C ALA A 72 4.86 -5.65 -8.30
N GLU A 73 5.94 -6.06 -7.65
CA GLU A 73 6.28 -7.45 -7.34
C GLU A 73 5.53 -7.98 -6.11
N GLY A 74 4.80 -7.12 -5.38
CA GLY A 74 4.03 -7.47 -4.19
C GLY A 74 4.85 -7.49 -2.90
N GLU A 75 6.04 -6.89 -2.90
CA GLU A 75 6.86 -6.68 -1.69
C GLU A 75 6.39 -5.45 -0.94
N MET A 76 6.30 -5.52 0.39
CA MET A 76 5.91 -4.36 1.19
C MET A 76 6.99 -3.29 1.16
N ALA A 77 6.68 -2.15 0.54
CA ALA A 77 7.58 -1.01 0.44
C ALA A 77 7.48 -0.09 1.67
N ASN A 78 6.27 0.08 2.23
CA ASN A 78 6.07 0.96 3.38
C ASN A 78 4.75 0.68 4.12
N VAL A 79 4.69 1.03 5.40
CA VAL A 79 3.45 1.09 6.19
C VAL A 79 3.12 2.56 6.45
N VAL A 80 1.99 3.01 5.91
CA VAL A 80 1.55 4.41 6.04
C VAL A 80 0.77 4.60 7.34
N TYR A 81 -0.01 3.60 7.75
CA TYR A 81 -0.78 3.65 8.98
C TYR A 81 -1.16 2.25 9.47
N SER A 82 -1.26 2.09 10.79
CA SER A 82 -1.94 0.97 11.40
C SER A 82 -2.57 1.39 12.72
N SER A 83 -3.82 1.00 12.97
CA SER A 83 -4.47 1.18 14.26
C SER A 83 -3.82 0.36 15.37
N GLN A 84 -2.91 -0.56 15.04
CA GLN A 84 -2.21 -1.40 16.01
C GLN A 84 -1.07 -0.69 16.75
N SER A 85 -0.53 0.43 16.23
CA SER A 85 0.69 1.07 16.79
C SER A 85 0.45 2.30 17.66
N THR A 86 -0.75 2.55 18.18
CA THR A 86 -0.91 3.48 19.33
C THR A 86 -2.12 3.15 20.21
N VAL A 87 -2.01 2.13 21.04
CA VAL A 87 -2.61 2.18 22.40
C VAL A 87 -1.57 1.62 23.37
N GLU A 88 -0.83 2.53 23.99
CA GLU A 88 -0.29 2.38 25.33
C GLU A 88 -1.09 1.34 26.14
N ASN A 89 -0.48 0.26 26.59
CA ASN A 89 -0.66 -0.33 27.93
C ASN A 89 -2.01 -0.11 28.68
N ARG A 90 -3.18 -0.19 28.04
CA ARG A 90 -4.46 0.19 28.69
C ARG A 90 -5.70 -0.51 28.15
N TRP A 91 -5.62 -1.81 27.91
CA TRP A 91 -6.75 -2.68 28.26
C TRP A 91 -6.21 -3.80 29.15
N ARG A 92 -6.63 -3.83 30.42
CA ARG A 92 -6.39 -4.97 31.31
C ARG A 92 -7.12 -6.18 30.70
N GLY A 93 -6.42 -7.00 29.93
CA GLY A 93 -6.85 -8.34 29.52
C GLY A 93 -7.47 -8.50 28.13
N ALA A 94 -7.14 -7.66 27.15
CA ALA A 94 -7.45 -7.95 25.74
C ALA A 94 -6.13 -8.19 25.00
N ASP A 95 -5.87 -9.44 24.63
CA ASP A 95 -4.71 -9.83 23.83
C ASP A 95 -4.68 -9.08 22.48
N GLU A 96 -3.48 -8.98 21.91
CA GLU A 96 -3.23 -8.49 20.56
C GLU A 96 -4.09 -9.28 19.56
N ARG A 97 -5.08 -8.63 18.97
CA ARG A 97 -6.02 -9.27 18.04
C ARG A 97 -5.44 -9.37 16.65
N SER A 98 -4.45 -10.25 16.48
CA SER A 98 -3.82 -10.52 15.18
C SER A 98 -4.82 -10.93 14.10
N GLU A 99 -5.97 -11.48 14.50
CA GLU A 99 -7.07 -11.91 13.62
C GLU A 99 -7.86 -10.76 12.99
N ALA A 100 -7.72 -9.52 13.48
CA ALA A 100 -8.53 -8.40 13.00
C ALA A 100 -8.05 -7.86 11.65
N LEU A 101 -6.73 -7.88 11.39
CA LEU A 101 -6.14 -7.39 10.13
C LEU A 101 -5.22 -8.47 9.54
N PRO A 102 -5.77 -9.63 9.14
CA PRO A 102 -4.99 -10.81 8.80
C PRO A 102 -4.11 -10.63 7.57
N VAL A 103 -4.58 -9.87 6.56
CA VAL A 103 -3.79 -9.60 5.35
C VAL A 103 -2.59 -8.75 5.72
N PHE A 104 -2.80 -7.60 6.35
CA PHE A 104 -1.73 -6.71 6.78
C PHE A 104 -0.72 -7.41 7.71
N ASN A 105 -1.21 -8.15 8.71
CA ASN A 105 -0.36 -8.82 9.69
C ASN A 105 0.53 -9.90 9.06
N SER A 106 0.03 -10.61 8.03
CA SER A 106 0.84 -11.57 7.28
C SER A 106 1.91 -10.89 6.41
N ARG A 107 1.65 -9.65 5.96
CA ARG A 107 2.47 -8.92 4.99
C ARG A 107 3.55 -8.07 5.66
N ARG A 108 3.27 -7.50 6.84
CA ARG A 108 4.14 -6.51 7.50
C ARG A 108 5.52 -7.04 7.87
N GLY A 109 5.67 -8.35 8.06
CA GLY A 109 6.93 -8.94 8.50
C GLY A 109 7.50 -8.22 9.73
N THR A 110 8.73 -7.72 9.64
CA THR A 110 9.40 -6.91 10.67
C THR A 110 9.42 -5.40 10.36
N VAL A 111 8.66 -4.94 9.36
CA VAL A 111 8.60 -3.51 9.02
C VAL A 111 7.88 -2.78 10.14
N ASP A 112 8.61 -1.91 10.85
CA ASP A 112 8.05 -1.08 11.92
C ASP A 112 6.97 -0.16 11.32
N ALA A 113 5.73 -0.40 11.72
CA ALA A 113 4.61 0.48 11.39
C ALA A 113 4.78 1.80 12.15
N VAL A 114 5.00 2.90 11.43
CA VAL A 114 4.94 4.24 12.04
C VAL A 114 3.49 4.46 12.48
N GLY A 115 3.27 4.43 13.79
CA GLY A 115 1.96 4.65 14.39
C GLY A 115 1.59 6.11 14.36
N SER A 116 0.82 6.52 13.36
CA SER A 116 0.14 7.81 13.42
C SER A 116 -1.09 7.69 14.33
N ALA A 117 -1.23 8.61 15.28
CA ALA A 117 -2.33 8.62 16.21
C ALA A 117 -3.70 8.69 15.49
N THR A 118 -4.62 7.79 15.85
CA THR A 118 -6.02 7.90 15.44
C THR A 118 -6.61 9.23 15.98
N PRO A 119 -7.10 10.14 15.12
CA PRO A 119 -7.77 11.35 15.58
C PRO A 119 -8.97 10.98 16.46
N ARG A 120 -9.05 11.59 17.64
CA ARG A 120 -10.22 11.45 18.51
C ARG A 120 -11.37 12.27 17.92
N GLY A 121 -12.26 11.65 17.15
CA GLY A 121 -13.48 12.31 16.67
C GLY A 121 -14.17 11.60 15.51
N ASP A 122 -15.37 12.08 15.16
CA ASP A 122 -16.13 11.70 13.94
C ASP A 122 -15.49 12.32 12.67
N SER A 123 -14.17 12.45 12.68
CA SER A 123 -13.42 13.32 11.80
C SER A 123 -12.60 12.53 10.81
N THR A 124 -12.46 13.10 9.62
CA THR A 124 -11.54 12.67 8.57
C THR A 124 -10.16 12.36 9.16
N ILE A 125 -9.68 11.13 8.97
CA ILE A 125 -8.33 10.75 9.41
C ILE A 125 -7.34 11.25 8.37
N ASN A 126 -6.41 12.11 8.78
CA ASN A 126 -5.36 12.67 7.94
C ASN A 126 -4.00 12.16 8.41
N LEU A 127 -3.38 11.28 7.63
CA LEU A 127 -2.10 10.65 7.94
C LEU A 127 -1.06 11.23 7.00
N ASN A 128 0.05 11.75 7.52
CA ASN A 128 1.05 12.44 6.71
C ASN A 128 2.42 11.80 6.93
N GLU A 129 2.92 11.09 5.94
CA GLU A 129 4.22 10.43 5.98
C GLU A 129 5.12 10.91 4.84
N MET A 130 6.43 10.95 5.08
CA MET A 130 7.44 11.23 4.05
C MET A 130 8.07 9.93 3.61
N ILE A 131 7.80 9.51 2.38
CA ILE A 131 8.24 8.21 1.86
C ILE A 131 9.10 8.44 0.63
N SER A 132 10.27 7.80 0.60
CA SER A 132 11.14 7.76 -0.56
C SER A 132 10.65 6.73 -1.56
N PHE A 133 10.39 7.15 -2.80
CA PHE A 133 10.04 6.25 -3.90
C PHE A 133 11.10 6.31 -5.01
N GLN A 134 11.29 5.18 -5.68
CA GLN A 134 11.88 5.17 -7.01
C GLN A 134 10.75 5.29 -8.03
N PRO A 135 11.00 5.80 -9.25
CA PRO A 135 10.01 5.76 -10.32
C PRO A 135 9.59 4.32 -10.61
N GLY A 136 8.29 4.08 -10.68
CA GLY A 136 7.75 2.73 -10.78
C GLY A 136 6.26 2.66 -10.50
N THR A 137 5.73 1.45 -10.57
CA THR A 137 4.32 1.17 -10.23
C THR A 137 4.24 0.60 -8.83
N TYR A 138 3.31 1.12 -8.04
CA TYR A 138 3.04 0.68 -6.67
C TYR A 138 1.56 0.39 -6.50
N SER A 139 1.25 -0.52 -5.58
CA SER A 139 -0.10 -0.76 -5.10
C SER A 139 -0.24 -0.20 -3.69
N ILE A 140 -1.29 0.58 -3.46
CA ILE A 140 -1.66 1.04 -2.13
C ILE A 140 -2.84 0.20 -1.68
N TYR A 141 -2.74 -0.34 -0.49
CA TYR A 141 -3.77 -1.15 0.13
C TYR A 141 -4.25 -0.51 1.41
N ALA A 142 -5.52 -0.73 1.72
CA ALA A 142 -6.04 -0.56 3.06
C ALA A 142 -6.85 -1.78 3.47
N GLU A 143 -6.67 -2.25 4.69
CA GLU A 143 -7.49 -3.30 5.29
C GLU A 143 -8.30 -2.68 6.42
N VAL A 144 -9.61 -2.95 6.43
CA VAL A 144 -10.56 -2.41 7.38
C VAL A 144 -11.36 -3.57 7.97
N ASN A 145 -11.43 -3.66 9.29
CA ASN A 145 -12.23 -4.67 9.96
C ASN A 145 -12.92 -4.10 11.20
N LYS A 146 -14.17 -4.46 11.43
CA LYS A 146 -14.94 -4.05 12.60
C LYS A 146 -15.55 -5.28 13.25
N SER A 147 -15.15 -5.55 14.49
CA SER A 147 -15.71 -6.65 15.27
C SER A 147 -17.22 -6.50 15.48
N PHE A 148 -17.90 -7.63 15.61
CA PHE A 148 -19.33 -7.77 15.83
C PHE A 148 -20.18 -7.22 14.67
N ASP A 149 -19.66 -7.24 13.44
CA ASP A 149 -20.34 -6.75 12.25
C ASP A 149 -21.05 -7.89 11.51
N TYR A 150 -22.12 -8.40 12.12
CA TYR A 150 -22.86 -9.57 11.61
C TYR A 150 -23.87 -9.24 10.52
N ASN A 151 -24.16 -10.23 9.68
CA ASN A 151 -25.31 -10.25 8.78
C ASN A 151 -25.78 -11.70 8.53
N ASP A 152 -26.73 -11.90 7.61
CA ASP A 152 -27.28 -13.23 7.31
C ASP A 152 -26.23 -14.24 6.80
N ALA A 153 -25.23 -13.78 6.06
CA ALA A 153 -24.14 -14.62 5.55
C ALA A 153 -23.05 -14.89 6.61
N TYR A 154 -22.84 -13.93 7.52
CA TYR A 154 -21.82 -13.94 8.56
C TYR A 154 -22.46 -13.82 9.97
N PRO A 155 -23.18 -14.85 10.45
CA PRO A 155 -23.84 -14.82 11.75
C PRO A 155 -22.87 -15.10 12.91
N GLU A 156 -23.17 -14.55 14.09
CA GLU A 156 -22.33 -14.61 15.30
C GLU A 156 -21.92 -16.04 15.67
N GLU A 157 -22.80 -17.02 15.51
CA GLU A 157 -22.55 -18.42 15.87
C GLU A 157 -21.48 -19.08 14.98
N ARG A 158 -21.27 -18.57 13.77
CA ARG A 158 -20.34 -19.14 12.79
C ARG A 158 -19.05 -18.32 12.65
N THR A 159 -19.14 -17.00 12.85
CA THR A 159 -18.02 -16.07 12.59
C THR A 159 -17.46 -15.45 13.88
N GLY A 160 -17.98 -15.85 15.04
CA GLY A 160 -17.48 -15.45 16.35
C GLY A 160 -17.54 -13.94 16.53
N VAL A 161 -16.48 -13.35 17.08
CA VAL A 161 -16.42 -11.90 17.38
C VAL A 161 -16.17 -11.04 16.14
N ASN A 162 -15.73 -11.61 15.01
CA ASN A 162 -15.42 -10.83 13.82
C ASN A 162 -16.70 -10.36 13.11
N GLY A 163 -17.54 -11.32 12.70
CA GLY A 163 -18.68 -11.04 11.81
C GLY A 163 -18.26 -11.15 10.36
N GLN A 164 -18.60 -10.14 9.55
CA GLN A 164 -18.12 -10.02 8.18
C GLN A 164 -16.58 -10.02 8.11
N PRO A 165 -15.98 -10.52 7.02
CA PRO A 165 -14.52 -10.52 6.85
C PRO A 165 -13.97 -9.10 6.75
N SER A 166 -12.66 -8.95 7.00
CA SER A 166 -11.98 -7.69 6.73
C SER A 166 -12.10 -7.30 5.25
N LEU A 167 -12.31 -6.02 4.98
CA LEU A 167 -12.44 -5.45 3.65
C LEU A 167 -11.11 -4.87 3.19
N ILE A 168 -10.66 -5.29 2.02
CA ILE A 168 -9.45 -4.79 1.37
C ILE A 168 -9.84 -3.76 0.32
N TYR A 169 -9.30 -2.56 0.46
CA TYR A 169 -9.33 -1.52 -0.56
C TYR A 169 -7.99 -1.49 -1.29
N LYS A 170 -8.00 -1.18 -2.59
CA LYS A 170 -6.79 -1.07 -3.41
C LYS A 170 -6.85 0.10 -4.37
N ALA A 171 -5.69 0.69 -4.61
CA ALA A 171 -5.40 1.53 -5.76
C ALA A 171 -4.01 1.21 -6.33
N VAL A 172 -3.80 1.54 -7.60
CA VAL A 172 -2.47 1.47 -8.25
C VAL A 172 -2.02 2.89 -8.56
N ILE A 173 -0.75 3.17 -8.30
CA ILE A 173 -0.12 4.46 -8.57
C ILE A 173 1.15 4.28 -9.40
N GLU A 174 1.37 5.19 -10.34
CA GLU A 174 2.62 5.31 -11.09
C GLU A 174 3.42 6.50 -10.58
N ILE A 175 4.56 6.25 -9.94
CA ILE A 175 5.50 7.30 -9.52
C ILE A 175 6.43 7.60 -10.70
N THR A 176 6.52 8.89 -11.08
CA THR A 176 7.38 9.35 -12.17
C THR A 176 8.00 10.69 -11.82
N ASN A 177 9.21 10.96 -12.30
CA ASN A 177 9.91 12.24 -12.07
C ASN A 177 9.18 13.47 -12.67
N ALA A 178 8.19 13.24 -13.54
CA ALA A 178 7.43 14.33 -14.19
C ALA A 178 6.15 14.72 -13.42
N ARG A 179 5.57 13.80 -12.64
CA ARG A 179 4.30 14.02 -11.94
C ARG A 179 4.56 14.37 -10.47
N ARG A 180 4.50 15.67 -10.18
CA ARG A 180 4.73 16.19 -8.82
C ARG A 180 3.60 15.92 -7.83
N SER A 181 2.38 15.67 -8.29
CA SER A 181 1.28 15.33 -7.39
C SER A 181 0.25 14.42 -8.04
N GLN A 182 -0.36 13.56 -7.22
CA GLN A 182 -1.41 12.62 -7.62
C GLN A 182 -2.41 12.47 -6.48
N HIS A 183 -3.69 12.42 -6.83
CA HIS A 183 -4.79 12.16 -5.89
C HIS A 183 -5.56 10.94 -6.38
N ILE A 184 -5.69 9.93 -5.51
CA ILE A 184 -6.21 8.62 -5.88
C ILE A 184 -7.16 8.11 -4.80
N ARG A 185 -8.33 7.63 -5.22
CA ARG A 185 -9.29 6.95 -4.36
C ARG A 185 -9.06 5.44 -4.39
N LEU A 186 -8.98 4.81 -3.22
CA LEU A 186 -8.95 3.36 -3.14
C LEU A 186 -10.38 2.80 -3.26
N THR A 187 -10.50 1.64 -3.89
CA THR A 187 -11.80 0.98 -4.12
C THR A 187 -11.81 -0.41 -3.50
N PRO A 188 -12.97 -0.91 -3.02
CA PRO A 188 -13.11 -2.29 -2.56
C PRO A 188 -12.56 -3.28 -3.59
N PHE A 189 -11.62 -4.11 -3.17
CA PHE A 189 -10.84 -5.01 -4.02
C PHE A 189 -11.06 -6.49 -3.67
N GLY A 190 -11.27 -6.79 -2.38
CA GLY A 190 -11.48 -8.15 -1.91
C GLY A 190 -11.57 -8.21 -0.40
N THR A 191 -11.46 -9.41 0.16
CA THR A 191 -11.60 -9.64 1.60
C THR A 191 -10.42 -10.43 2.17
N GLY A 192 -10.16 -10.29 3.47
CA GLY A 192 -9.34 -11.22 4.23
C GLY A 192 -10.10 -12.48 4.64
N ALA A 193 -9.44 -13.34 5.43
CA ALA A 193 -10.09 -14.50 6.05
C ALA A 193 -11.04 -14.03 7.18
N VAL A 194 -12.25 -14.60 7.23
CA VAL A 194 -13.27 -14.25 8.24
C VAL A 194 -12.76 -14.47 9.67
N ASP A 195 -12.02 -15.55 9.88
CA ASP A 195 -11.46 -15.97 11.17
C ASP A 195 -9.99 -15.54 11.35
N GLY A 196 -9.43 -14.81 10.39
CA GLY A 196 -8.03 -14.42 10.37
C GLY A 196 -7.04 -15.57 10.16
N ALA A 197 -7.48 -16.73 9.64
CA ALA A 197 -6.64 -17.92 9.50
C ALA A 197 -5.43 -17.76 8.56
N ASP A 198 -5.50 -16.85 7.58
CA ASP A 198 -4.41 -16.59 6.64
C ASP A 198 -4.40 -15.15 6.11
N GLY A 199 -3.30 -14.82 5.44
CA GLY A 199 -3.06 -13.52 4.80
C GLY A 199 -3.53 -13.38 3.35
N ALA A 200 -4.36 -14.31 2.85
CA ALA A 200 -4.76 -14.29 1.45
C ALA A 200 -5.89 -13.29 1.19
N ILE A 201 -5.74 -12.49 0.13
CA ILE A 201 -6.80 -11.62 -0.38
C ILE A 201 -7.72 -12.47 -1.27
N ARG A 202 -9.01 -12.49 -0.97
CA ARG A 202 -10.02 -13.26 -1.68
C ARG A 202 -10.90 -12.32 -2.53
N PRO A 203 -11.23 -12.70 -3.77
CA PRO A 203 -12.19 -11.93 -4.57
C PRO A 203 -13.61 -12.13 -4.04
N GLY A 204 -14.44 -11.10 -4.18
CA GLY A 204 -15.87 -11.18 -3.86
C GLY A 204 -16.28 -10.16 -2.81
N LEU A 205 -17.42 -9.50 -3.09
CA LEU A 205 -18.05 -8.51 -2.21
C LEU A 205 -19.55 -8.83 -2.02
N GLN A 206 -20.04 -9.92 -2.62
CA GLN A 206 -21.47 -10.16 -2.88
C GLN A 206 -22.31 -10.44 -1.62
N GLU A 207 -21.67 -10.65 -0.47
CA GLU A 207 -22.34 -10.93 0.81
C GLU A 207 -22.01 -9.90 1.89
N LEU A 208 -21.22 -8.88 1.54
CA LEU A 208 -20.93 -7.78 2.44
C LEU A 208 -22.10 -6.80 2.45
N THR A 209 -22.34 -6.25 3.62
CA THR A 209 -23.41 -5.31 3.93
C THR A 209 -22.78 -4.10 4.62
N THR A 210 -22.97 -3.96 5.93
CA THR A 210 -22.40 -2.88 6.74
C THR A 210 -20.89 -2.77 6.66
N ALA A 211 -20.17 -3.83 6.30
CA ALA A 211 -18.73 -3.78 6.06
C ALA A 211 -18.35 -2.82 4.92
N LEU A 212 -19.17 -2.74 3.87
CA LEU A 212 -18.98 -1.80 2.74
C LEU A 212 -19.27 -0.35 3.14
N ASP A 213 -20.09 -0.15 4.18
CA ASP A 213 -20.52 1.16 4.68
C ASP A 213 -19.66 1.65 5.86
N ILE A 214 -18.59 0.92 6.22
CA ILE A 214 -17.68 1.35 7.31
C ILE A 214 -16.99 2.65 6.93
N LEU A 215 -16.58 2.80 5.67
CA LEU A 215 -15.91 3.99 5.14
C LEU A 215 -16.71 4.55 3.96
N ASP A 216 -16.96 5.86 3.95
CA ASP A 216 -17.50 6.55 2.78
C ASP A 216 -16.42 6.70 1.70
N SER A 217 -15.18 7.00 2.11
CA SER A 217 -14.04 7.10 1.21
C SER A 217 -12.71 6.84 1.92
N ILE A 218 -11.74 6.42 1.11
CA ILE A 218 -10.33 6.42 1.46
C ILE A 218 -9.54 6.94 0.25
N GLU A 219 -8.88 8.06 0.47
CA GLU A 219 -8.22 8.85 -0.55
C GLU A 219 -6.76 9.07 -0.17
N VAL A 220 -5.87 9.06 -1.17
CA VAL A 220 -4.43 9.25 -0.96
C VAL A 220 -3.91 10.31 -1.89
N HIS A 221 -3.22 11.28 -1.32
CA HIS A 221 -2.57 12.37 -2.01
C HIS A 221 -1.07 12.19 -1.91
N PHE A 222 -0.40 12.12 -3.05
CA PHE A 222 1.04 12.16 -3.16
C PHE A 222 1.45 13.54 -3.63
N SER A 223 2.49 14.11 -3.03
CA SER A 223 3.18 15.29 -3.57
C SER A 223 4.68 15.20 -3.35
N SER A 224 5.46 15.36 -4.42
CA SER A 224 6.91 15.60 -4.34
C SER A 224 7.15 16.99 -3.73
N GLU A 225 8.15 17.12 -2.86
CA GLU A 225 8.62 18.46 -2.43
C GLU A 225 9.38 19.21 -3.53
#